data_AF-A0A843BZC3-F1
#
_entry.id   AF-A0A843BZC3-F1
#
_cell.length_a   1.000
_cell.length_b   1.000
_cell.length_c   1.000
_cell.angle_alpha   90.00
_cell.angle_beta   90.00
_cell.angle_gamma   90.00
#
_symmetry.space_group_name_H-M   'P 1'
#
loop_
_entity.id
_entity.type
_entity.pdbx_description
1 polymer ?
#
loop_
_entity_poly.entity_id
_entity_poly.type
_entity_poly.pdbx_seq_one_letter_code
_entity_poly.pdbx_strand_id
1 'polypeptide(L)'
;MYPSDLASRISEWIREIVNEAGAQGVVLGMSGGLDSSVAAVLCKKAFPDTTLGLIMPCGSRKEDVEHARIVAKRFGIETKEIDLSHIFTVLLKLLEVEERENDGDVKGAIDKDINVDIAVANLKPRLRTICLYYFANKRNYLVVGTGNKSELSIGYFTKYGDGAADILPLGDVLKTEERKLAEALNIPTEIIEKEPSAGLWEGQTDEAEIGMSYDVLDKILLALERSDLSGCDTDLVDRVKRMMDASQHKRETIPVFKRS
;
A
#
# COMPACT_ATOMS: atom_id res chain seq x y z
N MET A 1 -16.12 16.43 -6.78
CA MET A 1 -16.49 16.20 -5.37
C MET A 1 -15.43 16.87 -4.51
N TYR A 2 -15.80 17.56 -3.41
CA TYR A 2 -14.78 18.12 -2.52
C TYR A 2 -14.08 16.98 -1.76
N PRO A 3 -12.77 17.09 -1.47
CA PRO A 3 -12.04 16.04 -0.75
C PRO A 3 -12.66 15.69 0.62
N SER A 4 -13.23 16.67 1.31
CA SER A 4 -13.96 16.45 2.57
C SER A 4 -15.19 15.55 2.43
N ASP A 5 -15.94 15.72 1.34
CA ASP A 5 -17.13 14.91 1.05
C ASP A 5 -16.73 13.49 0.69
N LEU A 6 -15.64 13.34 -0.07
CA LEU A 6 -15.06 12.04 -0.40
C LEU A 6 -14.61 11.30 0.87
N ALA A 7 -13.92 11.98 1.79
CA ALA A 7 -13.50 11.38 3.06
C ALA A 7 -14.68 10.83 3.87
N SER A 8 -15.77 11.59 3.96
CA SER A 8 -16.98 11.19 4.67
C SER A 8 -17.62 9.97 4.01
N ARG A 9 -17.78 10.00 2.68
CA ARG A 9 -18.34 8.87 1.91
C ARG A 9 -17.52 7.59 2.05
N ILE A 10 -16.19 7.68 1.97
CA ILE A 10 -15.33 6.50 2.16
C ILE A 10 -15.46 5.97 3.60
N SER A 11 -15.50 6.85 4.60
CA SER A 11 -15.66 6.43 6.01
C SER A 11 -17.03 5.78 6.26
N GLU A 12 -18.09 6.28 5.63
CA GLU A 12 -19.44 5.68 5.67
C GLU A 12 -19.45 4.32 4.99
N TRP A 13 -18.86 4.20 3.80
CA TRP A 13 -18.73 2.94 3.09
C TRP A 13 -17.94 1.89 3.90
N ILE A 14 -16.83 2.26 4.55
CA ILE A 14 -16.10 1.36 5.46
C ILE A 14 -17.03 0.85 6.56
N ARG A 15 -17.83 1.74 7.17
CA ARG A 15 -18.79 1.39 8.23
C ARG A 15 -19.83 0.39 7.75
N GLU A 16 -20.39 0.62 6.56
CA GLU A 16 -21.38 -0.26 5.95
C GLU A 16 -20.83 -1.67 5.73
N ILE A 17 -19.70 -1.79 5.01
CA ILE A 17 -19.13 -3.10 4.66
C ILE A 17 -18.71 -3.90 5.90
N VAL A 18 -18.10 -3.26 6.90
CA VAL A 18 -17.70 -3.93 8.15
C VAL A 18 -18.92 -4.44 8.93
N ASN A 19 -20.00 -3.64 8.98
CA ASN A 19 -21.24 -4.05 9.64
C ASN A 19 -21.97 -5.17 8.90
N GLU A 20 -22.02 -5.11 7.56
CA GLU A 20 -22.61 -6.17 6.72
C GLU A 20 -21.87 -7.50 6.88
N ALA A 21 -20.55 -7.46 7.07
CA ALA A 21 -19.74 -8.64 7.36
C ALA A 21 -19.92 -9.18 8.79
N GLY A 22 -20.63 -8.46 9.68
CA GLY A 22 -20.74 -8.82 11.10
C GLY A 22 -19.43 -8.67 11.88
N ALA A 23 -18.46 -7.95 11.33
CA ALA A 23 -17.18 -7.66 11.97
C ALA A 23 -17.33 -6.55 13.02
N GLN A 24 -16.39 -6.46 13.96
CA GLN A 24 -16.40 -5.53 15.09
C GLN A 24 -15.54 -4.29 14.86
N GLY A 25 -14.77 -4.26 13.78
CA GLY A 25 -13.79 -3.20 13.52
C GLY A 25 -12.84 -3.55 12.39
N VAL A 26 -11.72 -2.85 12.35
CA VAL A 26 -10.74 -2.93 11.27
C VAL A 26 -9.31 -2.99 11.78
N VAL A 27 -8.46 -3.70 11.03
CA VAL A 27 -7.01 -3.72 11.23
C VAL A 27 -6.30 -3.37 9.93
N LEU A 28 -5.25 -2.56 10.01
CA LEU A 28 -4.44 -2.20 8.85
C LEU A 28 -2.96 -2.02 9.20
N GLY A 29 -2.09 -2.13 8.20
CA GLY A 29 -0.69 -1.80 8.34
C GLY A 29 -0.48 -0.28 8.30
N MET A 30 0.33 0.26 9.20
CA MET A 30 0.76 1.66 9.20
C MET A 30 2.26 1.71 8.89
N SER A 31 2.61 2.08 7.65
CA SER A 31 4.00 2.12 7.17
C SER A 31 4.67 3.47 7.38
N GLY A 32 3.91 4.52 7.71
CA GLY A 32 4.40 5.90 7.73
C GLY A 32 4.52 6.53 6.34
N GLY A 33 3.95 5.88 5.33
CA GLY A 33 3.68 6.44 4.01
C GLY A 33 2.28 7.05 3.93
N LEU A 34 2.03 7.78 2.84
CA LEU A 34 0.77 8.48 2.56
C LEU A 34 -0.44 7.55 2.66
N ASP A 35 -0.40 6.41 1.97
CA ASP A 35 -1.61 5.62 1.72
C ASP A 35 -2.14 4.95 2.97
N SER A 36 -1.22 4.36 3.74
CA SER A 36 -1.55 3.82 5.06
C SER A 36 -2.04 4.89 6.03
N SER A 37 -1.56 6.13 5.91
CA SER A 37 -1.97 7.24 6.78
C SER A 37 -3.39 7.70 6.44
N VAL A 38 -3.71 7.86 5.16
CA VAL A 38 -5.06 8.20 4.69
C VAL A 38 -6.05 7.10 5.08
N ALA A 39 -5.74 5.84 4.77
CA ALA A 39 -6.57 4.71 5.14
C ALA A 39 -6.80 4.62 6.65
N ALA A 40 -5.77 4.82 7.48
CA ALA A 40 -5.87 4.77 8.94
C ALA A 40 -6.82 5.84 9.49
N VAL A 41 -6.73 7.06 8.98
CA VAL A 41 -7.58 8.17 9.42
C VAL A 41 -9.04 7.95 8.99
N LEU A 42 -9.29 7.48 7.77
CA LEU A 42 -10.62 7.12 7.31
C LEU A 42 -11.22 5.98 8.14
N CYS A 43 -10.43 4.94 8.44
CA CYS A 43 -10.82 3.85 9.33
C CYS A 43 -11.16 4.37 10.73
N LYS A 44 -10.33 5.25 11.32
CA LYS A 44 -10.58 5.85 12.63
C LYS A 44 -11.86 6.68 12.66
N LYS A 45 -12.20 7.37 11.57
CA LYS A 45 -13.50 8.09 11.44
C LYS A 45 -14.68 7.12 11.36
N ALA A 46 -14.52 5.99 10.68
CA ALA A 46 -15.55 4.95 10.60
C ALA A 46 -15.71 4.21 11.94
N PHE A 47 -14.62 3.80 12.57
CA PHE A 47 -14.57 3.00 13.80
C PHE A 47 -13.65 3.65 14.84
N PRO A 48 -14.14 4.65 15.60
CA PRO A 48 -13.33 5.38 16.58
C PRO A 48 -12.69 4.47 17.61
N ASP A 49 -13.38 3.45 18.11
CA ASP A 49 -12.89 2.62 19.21
C ASP A 49 -12.31 1.28 18.75
N THR A 50 -12.56 0.89 17.49
CA THR A 50 -12.24 -0.46 16.98
C THR A 50 -11.37 -0.42 15.72
N THR A 51 -10.48 0.57 15.62
CA THR A 51 -9.43 0.65 14.59
C THR A 51 -8.07 0.30 15.19
N LEU A 52 -7.42 -0.75 14.66
CA LEU A 52 -6.05 -1.14 15.02
C LEU A 52 -5.07 -0.85 13.87
N GLY A 53 -4.03 -0.05 14.13
CA GLY A 53 -2.85 0.04 13.27
C GLY A 53 -1.75 -0.93 13.69
N LEU A 54 -1.16 -1.66 12.75
CA LEU A 54 0.05 -2.45 12.98
C LEU A 54 1.26 -1.77 12.35
N ILE A 55 2.27 -1.46 13.16
CA ILE A 55 3.56 -0.93 12.69
C ILE A 55 4.53 -2.12 12.61
N MET A 56 4.92 -2.50 11.40
CA MET A 56 5.61 -3.78 11.15
C MET A 56 6.94 -3.58 10.40
N PRO A 57 7.98 -3.04 11.06
CA PRO A 57 9.28 -2.86 10.44
C PRO A 57 9.90 -4.23 10.10
N CYS A 58 10.63 -4.28 8.99
CA CYS A 58 11.34 -5.47 8.54
C CYS A 58 12.60 -5.02 7.76
N GLY A 59 13.58 -4.50 8.48
CA GLY A 59 14.66 -3.70 7.87
C GLY A 59 14.17 -2.36 7.31
N SER A 60 13.10 -1.80 7.87
CA SER A 60 12.54 -0.50 7.45
C SER A 60 13.35 0.66 8.03
N ARG A 61 13.29 1.84 7.40
CA ARG A 61 13.97 3.03 7.93
C ARG A 61 13.32 3.44 9.25
N LYS A 62 14.13 3.95 10.18
CA LYS A 62 13.62 4.44 11.47
C LYS A 62 12.58 5.55 11.29
N GLU A 63 12.77 6.41 10.29
CA GLU A 63 11.85 7.49 9.95
C GLU A 63 10.44 6.99 9.57
N ASP A 64 10.34 5.86 8.86
CA ASP A 64 9.05 5.27 8.47
C ASP A 64 8.23 4.89 9.71
N VAL A 65 8.88 4.28 10.71
CA VAL A 65 8.26 3.92 12.00
C VAL A 65 7.85 5.16 12.78
N GLU A 66 8.70 6.19 12.84
CA GLU A 66 8.36 7.45 13.52
C GLU A 66 7.16 8.16 12.86
N HIS A 67 7.11 8.23 11.54
CA HIS A 67 5.97 8.82 10.82
C HIS A 67 4.66 8.07 11.11
N ALA A 68 4.69 6.74 11.14
CA ALA A 68 3.54 5.94 11.53
C ALA A 68 3.07 6.28 12.96
N ARG A 69 4.01 6.43 13.91
CA ARG A 69 3.71 6.83 15.30
C ARG A 69 3.15 8.25 15.38
N ILE A 70 3.66 9.19 14.57
CA ILE A 70 3.17 10.58 14.52
C ILE A 70 1.71 10.61 14.09
N VAL A 71 1.35 9.90 13.02
CA VAL A 71 -0.05 9.79 12.56
C VAL A 71 -0.92 9.16 13.63
N ALA A 72 -0.50 8.01 14.16
CA ALA A 72 -1.26 7.30 15.18
C ALA A 72 -1.55 8.17 16.40
N LYS A 73 -0.53 8.88 16.90
CA LYS A 73 -0.66 9.80 18.03
C LYS A 73 -1.57 10.99 17.73
N ARG A 74 -1.42 11.61 16.55
CA ARG A 74 -2.20 12.78 16.14
C ARG A 74 -3.70 12.48 16.06
N PHE A 75 -4.06 11.30 15.58
CA PHE A 75 -5.46 10.91 15.35
C PHE A 75 -6.01 9.92 16.40
N GLY A 76 -5.22 9.60 17.43
CA GLY A 76 -5.62 8.71 18.53
C GLY A 76 -5.91 7.27 18.07
N ILE A 77 -5.12 6.73 17.14
CA ILE A 77 -5.29 5.37 16.61
C ILE A 77 -4.57 4.40 17.52
N GLU A 78 -5.24 3.31 17.94
CA GLU A 78 -4.58 2.23 18.69
C GLU A 78 -3.54 1.58 17.78
N THR A 79 -2.30 1.45 18.26
CA THR A 79 -1.24 0.79 17.50
C THR A 79 -0.56 -0.33 18.25
N LYS A 80 -0.10 -1.33 17.50
CA LYS A 80 0.85 -2.34 17.98
C LYS A 80 2.04 -2.43 17.05
N GLU A 81 3.23 -2.41 17.63
CA GLU A 81 4.48 -2.57 16.90
C GLU A 81 4.96 -4.02 16.96
N ILE A 82 5.36 -4.55 15.81
CA ILE A 82 5.81 -5.94 15.66
C ILE A 82 7.00 -5.93 14.70
N ASP A 83 8.21 -5.99 15.25
CA ASP A 83 9.42 -6.09 14.44
C ASP A 83 9.53 -7.49 13.81
N LEU A 84 9.50 -7.53 12.47
CA LEU A 84 9.54 -8.75 11.66
C LEU A 84 10.96 -9.08 11.19
N SER A 85 11.96 -8.27 11.51
CA SER A 85 13.33 -8.43 11.00
C SER A 85 13.91 -9.79 11.40
N HIS A 86 13.69 -10.24 12.63
CA HIS A 86 14.20 -11.54 13.07
C HIS A 86 13.54 -12.72 12.33
N ILE A 87 12.21 -12.72 12.19
CA ILE A 87 11.51 -13.83 11.50
C ILE A 87 11.85 -13.84 10.00
N PHE A 88 12.07 -12.66 9.41
CA PHE A 88 12.53 -12.53 8.03
C PHE A 88 13.92 -13.17 7.85
N THR A 89 14.91 -12.83 8.69
CA THR A 89 16.25 -13.46 8.64
C THR A 89 16.19 -14.97 8.85
N VAL A 90 15.36 -15.46 9.78
CA VAL A 90 15.18 -16.92 9.98
C VAL A 90 14.60 -17.57 8.73
N LEU A 91 13.60 -16.95 8.11
CA LEU A 91 12.99 -17.46 6.89
C LEU A 91 13.99 -17.50 5.71
N LEU A 92 14.82 -16.48 5.53
CA LEU A 92 15.85 -16.47 4.48
C LEU A 92 16.82 -17.63 4.65
N LYS A 93 17.29 -17.89 5.88
CA LYS A 93 18.19 -19.02 6.17
C LYS A 93 17.54 -20.37 5.86
N LEU A 94 16.24 -20.53 6.17
CA LEU A 94 15.49 -21.76 5.85
C LEU A 94 15.29 -21.96 4.34
N LEU A 95 15.24 -20.86 3.58
CA LEU A 95 15.15 -20.89 2.12
C LEU A 95 16.51 -21.00 1.43
N GLU A 96 17.59 -21.19 2.20
CA GLU A 96 18.97 -21.25 1.69
C GLU A 96 19.38 -20.01 0.88
N VAL A 97 18.80 -18.85 1.22
CA VAL A 97 19.16 -17.56 0.64
C VAL A 97 20.25 -16.94 1.52
N GLU A 98 21.42 -16.70 0.93
CA GLU A 98 22.48 -15.92 1.59
C GLU A 98 22.04 -14.46 1.71
N GLU A 99 22.11 -13.91 2.93
CA GLU A 99 21.97 -12.46 3.14
C GLU A 99 23.13 -11.78 2.39
N ARG A 100 22.84 -11.10 1.28
CA ARG A 100 23.83 -10.21 0.67
C ARG A 100 23.94 -8.99 1.58
N GLU A 101 25.15 -8.65 2.02
CA GLU A 101 25.44 -7.51 2.91
C GLU A 101 24.95 -6.14 2.36
N ASN A 102 24.55 -6.06 1.08
CA ASN A 102 24.21 -4.83 0.37
C ASN A 102 22.71 -4.47 0.32
N ASP A 103 21.84 -5.13 1.09
CA ASP A 103 20.41 -4.75 1.15
C ASP A 103 20.15 -3.49 2.03
N GLY A 104 21.20 -2.92 2.64
CA GLY A 104 21.10 -1.78 3.57
C GLY A 104 22.28 -0.80 3.62
N ASP A 105 23.15 -0.77 2.61
CA ASP A 105 24.11 0.34 2.43
C ASP A 105 24.42 0.53 0.92
N VAL A 106 23.51 1.17 0.16
CA VAL A 106 23.81 1.67 -1.20
C VAL A 106 24.11 3.17 -1.13
N LYS A 107 25.32 3.52 -0.71
CA LYS A 107 25.88 4.86 -0.97
C LYS A 107 26.19 5.01 -2.46
N GLY A 108 25.25 5.61 -3.18
CA GLY A 108 25.50 6.46 -4.33
C GLY A 108 26.14 5.80 -5.56
N ALA A 109 25.30 5.25 -6.43
CA ALA A 109 25.30 5.51 -7.87
C ALA A 109 24.10 4.78 -8.47
N ILE A 110 23.28 5.50 -9.21
CA ILE A 110 22.20 4.97 -10.03
C ILE A 110 22.87 4.27 -11.22
N ASP A 111 23.34 3.05 -11.00
CA ASP A 111 23.96 2.24 -12.04
C ASP A 111 23.41 0.81 -11.98
N LYS A 112 23.46 0.14 -13.13
CA LYS A 112 22.75 -1.10 -13.55
C LYS A 112 22.94 -2.36 -12.70
N ASP A 113 23.46 -2.27 -11.47
CA ASP A 113 23.96 -3.39 -10.68
C ASP A 113 23.19 -3.66 -9.36
N ILE A 114 22.06 -2.98 -9.10
CA ILE A 114 21.18 -3.38 -7.99
C ILE A 114 20.35 -4.60 -8.43
N ASN A 115 20.95 -5.79 -8.31
CA ASN A 115 20.25 -7.06 -8.51
C ASN A 115 19.40 -7.38 -7.26
N VAL A 116 18.33 -6.59 -7.05
CA VAL A 116 17.35 -6.84 -5.98
C VAL A 116 16.64 -8.15 -6.29
N ASP A 117 16.74 -9.10 -5.37
CA ASP A 117 15.95 -10.31 -5.45
C ASP A 117 14.49 -9.99 -5.09
N ILE A 118 13.66 -9.79 -6.13
CA ILE A 118 12.23 -9.50 -5.97
C ILE A 118 11.51 -10.61 -5.20
N ALA A 119 11.97 -11.86 -5.25
CA ALA A 119 11.37 -12.92 -4.44
C ALA A 119 11.61 -12.67 -2.95
N VAL A 120 12.82 -12.24 -2.56
CA VAL A 120 13.19 -11.85 -1.19
C VAL A 120 12.43 -10.60 -0.75
N ALA A 121 12.39 -9.54 -1.57
CA ALA A 121 11.67 -8.31 -1.27
C ALA A 121 10.18 -8.56 -0.98
N ASN A 122 9.55 -9.44 -1.76
CA ASN A 122 8.14 -9.82 -1.62
C ASN A 122 7.82 -10.63 -0.35
N LEU A 123 8.81 -11.19 0.36
CA LEU A 123 8.56 -11.88 1.64
C LEU A 123 8.12 -10.89 2.73
N LYS A 124 8.65 -9.66 2.73
CA LYS A 124 8.34 -8.63 3.74
C LYS A 124 6.83 -8.29 3.79
N PRO A 125 6.17 -7.88 2.69
CA PRO A 125 4.73 -7.61 2.72
C PRO A 125 3.90 -8.87 3.01
N ARG A 126 4.35 -10.06 2.62
CA ARG A 126 3.65 -11.33 2.96
C ARG A 126 3.71 -11.63 4.45
N LEU A 127 4.84 -11.40 5.12
CA LEU A 127 4.95 -11.52 6.57
C LEU A 127 4.04 -10.51 7.29
N ARG A 128 3.95 -9.27 6.78
CA ARG A 128 3.03 -8.25 7.29
C ARG A 128 1.57 -8.72 7.19
N THR A 129 1.17 -9.30 6.07
CA THR A 129 -0.18 -9.87 5.86
C THR A 129 -0.52 -10.97 6.87
N ILE A 130 0.43 -11.85 7.19
CA ILE A 130 0.24 -12.88 8.22
C ILE A 130 -0.13 -12.24 9.57
N CYS A 131 0.57 -11.17 9.96
CA CYS A 131 0.27 -10.45 11.19
C CYS A 131 -1.10 -9.76 11.14
N LEU A 132 -1.45 -9.11 10.02
CA LEU A 132 -2.75 -8.44 9.86
C LEU A 132 -3.91 -9.43 10.04
N TYR A 133 -3.88 -10.55 9.32
CA TYR A 133 -4.93 -11.56 9.42
C TYR A 133 -4.96 -12.27 10.79
N TYR A 134 -3.82 -12.41 11.47
CA TYR A 134 -3.82 -12.89 12.86
C TYR A 134 -4.64 -11.98 13.78
N PHE A 135 -4.42 -10.66 13.73
CA PHE A 135 -5.17 -9.72 14.57
C PHE A 135 -6.62 -9.56 14.12
N ALA A 136 -6.89 -9.62 12.81
CA ALA A 136 -8.23 -9.63 12.25
C ALA A 136 -9.06 -10.78 12.85
N ASN A 137 -8.55 -12.01 12.76
CA ASN A 137 -9.20 -13.19 13.33
C ASN A 137 -9.37 -13.11 14.85
N LYS A 138 -8.34 -12.60 15.55
CA LYS A 138 -8.36 -12.51 17.01
C LYS A 138 -9.41 -11.53 17.54
N ARG A 139 -9.72 -10.48 16.77
CA ARG A 139 -10.63 -9.38 17.18
C ARG A 139 -11.96 -9.38 16.44
N ASN A 140 -12.19 -10.33 15.52
CA ASN A 140 -13.30 -10.30 14.56
C ASN A 140 -13.32 -8.98 13.76
N TYR A 141 -12.17 -8.57 13.24
CA TYR A 141 -11.99 -7.36 12.42
C TYR A 141 -11.80 -7.74 10.95
N LEU A 142 -12.01 -6.79 10.04
CA LEU A 142 -11.60 -6.91 8.64
C LEU A 142 -10.20 -6.31 8.42
N VAL A 143 -9.43 -6.91 7.51
CA VAL A 143 -8.16 -6.36 7.04
C VAL A 143 -8.41 -5.29 5.99
N VAL A 144 -7.91 -4.09 6.23
CA VAL A 144 -8.01 -2.96 5.29
C VAL A 144 -6.70 -2.85 4.51
N GLY A 145 -6.79 -2.95 3.19
CA GLY A 145 -5.69 -2.70 2.27
C GLY A 145 -5.57 -1.21 1.95
N THR A 146 -4.35 -0.79 1.63
CA THR A 146 -4.02 0.62 1.39
C THR A 146 -3.75 0.94 -0.07
N GLY A 147 -3.84 -0.06 -0.97
CA GLY A 147 -3.58 0.14 -2.39
C GLY A 147 -4.59 1.11 -3.02
N ASN A 148 -4.06 2.14 -3.67
CA ASN A 148 -4.86 3.12 -4.41
C ASN A 148 -5.10 2.68 -5.86
N LYS A 149 -5.96 3.40 -6.58
CA LYS A 149 -6.33 3.08 -7.96
C LYS A 149 -5.11 3.05 -8.88
N SER A 150 -4.16 3.96 -8.68
CA SER A 150 -2.97 4.07 -9.51
C SER A 150 -2.12 2.82 -9.40
N GLU A 151 -1.78 2.39 -8.18
CA GLU A 151 -1.01 1.18 -7.88
C GLU A 151 -1.73 -0.09 -8.34
N LEU A 152 -3.03 -0.20 -8.05
CA LEU A 152 -3.83 -1.36 -8.43
C LEU A 152 -3.87 -1.53 -9.94
N SER A 153 -4.11 -0.44 -10.69
CA SER A 153 -4.25 -0.45 -12.15
C SER A 153 -3.06 -1.08 -12.85
N ILE A 154 -1.85 -0.73 -12.43
CA ILE A 154 -0.60 -1.26 -13.01
C ILE A 154 -0.06 -2.48 -12.24
N GLY A 155 -0.75 -2.91 -11.18
CA GLY A 155 -0.38 -4.06 -10.35
C GLY A 155 0.91 -3.86 -9.57
N TYR A 156 1.17 -2.62 -9.14
CA TYR A 156 2.32 -2.24 -8.33
C TYR A 156 2.03 -2.51 -6.85
N PHE A 157 1.95 -3.81 -6.54
CA PHE A 157 1.76 -4.36 -5.19
C PHE A 157 2.18 -5.82 -5.17
N THR A 158 2.45 -6.37 -3.98
CA THR A 158 2.76 -7.80 -3.84
C THR A 158 1.47 -8.62 -3.78
N LYS A 159 1.29 -9.54 -4.73
CA LYS A 159 0.17 -10.50 -4.68
C LYS A 159 0.29 -11.37 -3.43
N TYR A 160 -0.79 -11.42 -2.65
CA TYR A 160 -0.86 -12.05 -1.32
C TYR A 160 0.09 -11.45 -0.26
N GLY A 161 0.65 -10.27 -0.53
CA GLY A 161 1.29 -9.40 0.45
C GLY A 161 0.35 -8.24 0.76
N ASP A 162 0.79 -7.02 0.49
CA ASP A 162 0.03 -5.78 0.65
C ASP A 162 -1.25 -5.73 -0.20
N GLY A 163 -1.32 -6.51 -1.29
CA GLY A 163 -2.56 -6.71 -2.05
C GLY A 163 -3.58 -7.68 -1.44
N ALA A 164 -3.28 -8.36 -0.33
CA ALA A 164 -4.25 -9.19 0.38
C ALA A 164 -4.97 -8.37 1.46
N ALA A 165 -6.24 -8.11 1.21
CA ALA A 165 -7.12 -7.41 2.12
C ALA A 165 -8.57 -7.87 1.93
N ASP A 166 -9.41 -7.57 2.92
CA ASP A 166 -10.85 -7.82 2.85
C ASP A 166 -11.58 -6.63 2.20
N ILE A 167 -11.09 -5.41 2.42
CA ILE A 167 -11.60 -4.18 1.77
C ILE A 167 -10.47 -3.24 1.33
N LEU A 168 -10.73 -2.45 0.26
CA LEU A 168 -9.81 -1.47 -0.33
C LEU A 168 -10.49 -0.09 -0.45
N PRO A 169 -10.51 0.73 0.62
CA PRO A 169 -11.24 2.00 0.64
C PRO A 169 -10.70 3.04 -0.36
N LEU A 170 -9.45 2.88 -0.80
CA LEU A 170 -8.76 3.76 -1.72
C LEU A 170 -8.65 3.17 -3.14
N GLY A 171 -9.22 1.99 -3.38
CA GLY A 171 -9.01 1.25 -4.62
C GLY A 171 -9.54 1.93 -5.89
N ASP A 172 -10.39 2.94 -5.75
CA ASP A 172 -10.89 3.79 -6.84
C ASP A 172 -10.48 5.28 -6.69
N VAL A 173 -9.48 5.56 -5.86
CA VAL A 173 -8.91 6.91 -5.66
C VAL A 173 -7.53 6.96 -6.33
N LEU A 174 -7.28 7.91 -7.23
CA LEU A 174 -5.96 8.10 -7.83
C LEU A 174 -4.97 8.70 -6.84
N LYS A 175 -3.67 8.46 -6.99
CA LYS A 175 -2.61 8.99 -6.10
C LYS A 175 -2.68 10.51 -5.97
N THR A 176 -2.95 11.21 -7.07
CA THR A 176 -3.13 12.67 -7.11
C THR A 176 -4.37 13.16 -6.35
N GLU A 177 -5.44 12.36 -6.32
CA GLU A 177 -6.64 12.66 -5.55
C GLU A 177 -6.43 12.34 -4.06
N GLU A 178 -5.71 11.25 -3.78
CA GLU A 178 -5.31 10.85 -2.46
C GLU A 178 -4.44 11.90 -1.75
N ARG A 179 -3.49 12.53 -2.46
CA ARG A 179 -2.72 13.68 -1.91
C ARG A 179 -3.64 14.81 -1.43
N LYS A 180 -4.66 15.17 -2.22
CA LYS A 180 -5.66 16.20 -1.84
C LYS A 180 -6.55 15.73 -0.69
N LEU A 181 -6.85 14.44 -0.64
CA LEU A 181 -7.61 13.83 0.46
C LEU A 181 -6.80 13.89 1.77
N ALA A 182 -5.50 13.63 1.72
CA ALA A 182 -4.59 13.73 2.86
C ALA A 182 -4.53 15.15 3.45
N GLU A 183 -4.44 16.17 2.58
CA GLU A 183 -4.51 17.58 2.98
C GLU A 183 -5.83 17.87 3.72
N ALA A 184 -6.97 17.46 3.15
CA ALA A 184 -8.28 17.68 3.77
C ALA A 184 -8.48 16.90 5.08
N LEU A 185 -7.79 15.77 5.25
CA LEU A 185 -7.75 14.99 6.49
C LEU A 185 -6.75 15.55 7.52
N ASN A 186 -6.03 16.62 7.19
CA ASN A 186 -4.99 17.23 8.04
C ASN A 186 -3.85 16.27 8.40
N ILE A 187 -3.48 15.38 7.47
CA ILE A 187 -2.29 14.54 7.61
C ILE A 187 -1.05 15.46 7.64
N PRO A 188 -0.04 15.16 8.47
CA PRO A 188 1.19 15.96 8.53
C PRO A 188 1.84 16.15 7.16
N THR A 189 2.27 17.38 6.86
CA THR A 189 2.91 17.75 5.58
C THR A 189 4.14 16.88 5.27
N GLU A 190 4.94 16.56 6.29
CA GLU A 190 6.11 15.67 6.17
C GLU A 190 5.79 14.25 5.66
N ILE A 191 4.51 13.84 5.70
CA ILE A 191 4.04 12.55 5.17
C ILE A 191 3.43 12.73 3.77
N ILE A 192 2.82 13.88 3.51
CA ILE A 192 2.25 14.23 2.20
C ILE A 192 3.35 14.48 1.17
N GLU A 193 4.41 15.19 1.57
CA GLU A 193 5.54 15.57 0.70
C GLU A 193 6.61 14.48 0.60
N LYS A 194 6.51 13.43 1.42
CA LYS A 194 7.44 12.30 1.39
C LYS A 194 7.39 11.58 0.05
N GLU A 195 8.55 11.30 -0.50
CA GLU A 195 8.68 10.53 -1.73
C GLU A 195 8.06 9.12 -1.56
N PRO A 196 7.13 8.71 -2.44
CA PRO A 196 6.52 7.39 -2.38
C PRO A 196 7.53 6.26 -2.54
N SER A 197 7.43 5.26 -1.65
CA SER A 197 8.30 4.10 -1.61
C SER A 197 7.59 2.94 -0.93
N ALA A 198 7.72 1.73 -1.46
CA ALA A 198 7.23 0.52 -0.80
C ALA A 198 8.06 0.13 0.44
N GLY A 199 9.23 0.75 0.64
CA GLY A 199 10.13 0.52 1.78
C GLY A 199 10.63 -0.93 1.85
N LEU A 200 10.89 -1.54 0.69
CA LEU A 200 11.30 -2.95 0.59
C LEU A 200 12.83 -3.12 0.60
N TRP A 201 13.59 -2.14 0.09
CA TRP A 201 15.05 -2.08 0.14
C TRP A 201 15.50 -0.60 0.16
N GLU A 202 16.79 -0.35 0.44
CA GLU A 202 17.31 1.01 0.53
C GLU A 202 17.35 1.73 -0.83
N GLY A 203 17.00 3.02 -0.85
CA GLY A 203 17.03 3.85 -2.06
C GLY A 203 15.87 3.61 -3.02
N GLN A 204 14.93 2.72 -2.69
CA GLN A 204 13.75 2.44 -3.49
C GLN A 204 12.79 3.64 -3.56
N THR A 205 12.36 4.01 -4.77
CA THR A 205 11.24 4.94 -4.99
C THR A 205 10.29 4.39 -6.05
N ASP A 206 9.00 4.65 -5.88
CA ASP A 206 7.98 4.08 -6.77
C ASP A 206 8.12 4.61 -8.20
N GLU A 207 8.34 5.92 -8.36
CA GLU A 207 8.40 6.55 -9.67
C GLU A 207 9.61 6.08 -10.49
N ALA A 208 10.71 5.71 -9.83
CA ALA A 208 11.87 5.11 -10.47
C ALA A 208 11.56 3.70 -11.00
N GLU A 209 10.86 2.88 -10.23
CA GLU A 209 10.46 1.53 -10.66
C GLU A 209 9.38 1.55 -11.76
N ILE A 210 8.35 2.40 -11.58
CA ILE A 210 7.26 2.57 -12.54
C ILE A 210 7.82 3.18 -13.84
N GLY A 211 8.82 4.06 -13.73
CA GLY A 211 9.46 4.77 -14.84
C GLY A 211 8.67 6.00 -15.32
N MET A 212 7.77 6.51 -14.48
CA MET A 212 7.05 7.78 -14.67
C MET A 212 6.53 8.28 -13.32
N SER A 213 6.22 9.57 -13.24
CA SER A 213 5.60 10.12 -12.05
C SER A 213 4.12 9.73 -11.92
N TYR A 214 3.60 9.78 -10.70
CA TYR A 214 2.18 9.53 -10.45
C TYR A 214 1.27 10.55 -11.16
N ASP A 215 1.72 11.80 -11.34
CA ASP A 215 0.94 12.80 -12.09
C ASP A 215 0.76 12.39 -13.57
N VAL A 216 1.79 11.78 -14.16
CA VAL A 216 1.75 11.27 -15.54
C VAL A 216 0.92 9.99 -15.61
N LEU A 217 1.12 9.05 -14.68
CA LEU A 217 0.36 7.81 -14.59
C LEU A 217 -1.14 8.10 -14.46
N ASP A 218 -1.53 8.92 -13.49
CA ASP A 218 -2.93 9.25 -13.22
C ASP A 218 -3.60 9.94 -14.41
N LYS A 219 -2.87 10.83 -15.10
CA LYS A 219 -3.36 11.46 -16.33
C LYS A 219 -3.65 10.41 -17.41
N ILE A 220 -2.77 9.44 -17.58
CA ILE A 220 -2.95 8.35 -18.55
C ILE A 220 -4.13 7.45 -18.15
N LEU A 221 -4.25 7.08 -16.87
CA LEU A 221 -5.37 6.26 -16.38
C LEU A 221 -6.72 6.95 -16.63
N LEU A 222 -6.84 8.24 -16.31
CA LEU A 222 -8.06 9.02 -16.59
C LEU A 222 -8.36 9.12 -18.09
N ALA A 223 -7.33 9.29 -18.92
CA ALA A 223 -7.45 9.36 -20.37
C ALA A 223 -7.96 8.03 -20.96
N LEU A 224 -7.45 6.90 -20.45
CA LEU A 224 -7.92 5.56 -20.80
C LEU A 224 -9.39 5.36 -20.44
N GLU A 225 -9.81 5.73 -19.23
CA GLU A 225 -11.21 5.62 -18.79
C GLU A 225 -12.17 6.44 -19.64
N ARG A 226 -11.75 7.64 -20.06
CA ARG A 226 -12.53 8.53 -20.93
C ARG A 226 -12.48 8.15 -22.40
N SER A 227 -11.66 7.16 -22.77
CA SER A 227 -11.36 6.82 -24.16
C SER A 227 -10.84 8.02 -24.97
N ASP A 228 -10.09 8.92 -24.34
CA ASP A 228 -9.51 10.12 -24.95
C ASP A 228 -8.03 10.26 -24.57
N LEU A 229 -7.15 9.87 -25.49
CA LEU A 229 -5.69 9.86 -25.30
C LEU A 229 -4.99 11.05 -25.96
N SER A 230 -5.72 12.04 -26.49
CA SER A 230 -5.14 13.10 -27.33
C SER A 230 -4.10 13.98 -26.62
N GLY A 231 -4.10 13.99 -25.28
CA GLY A 231 -3.16 14.74 -24.44
C GLY A 231 -2.05 13.91 -23.81
N CYS A 232 -1.91 12.64 -24.17
CA CYS A 232 -0.95 11.70 -23.57
C CYS A 232 0.19 11.34 -24.53
N ASP A 233 1.38 11.14 -23.97
CA ASP A 233 2.51 10.58 -24.71
C ASP A 233 2.23 9.12 -25.06
N THR A 234 2.35 8.77 -26.34
CA THR A 234 1.96 7.46 -26.86
C THR A 234 2.84 6.33 -26.31
N ASP A 235 4.14 6.57 -26.12
CA ASP A 235 5.07 5.55 -25.61
C ASP A 235 4.77 5.23 -24.13
N LEU A 236 4.43 6.27 -23.35
CA LEU A 236 4.03 6.11 -21.96
C LEU A 236 2.67 5.41 -21.84
N VAL A 237 1.71 5.73 -22.72
CA VAL A 237 0.41 5.03 -22.77
C VAL A 237 0.61 3.53 -23.03
N ASP A 238 1.44 3.18 -24.02
CA ASP A 238 1.71 1.78 -24.33
C ASP A 238 2.45 1.07 -23.20
N ARG A 239 3.34 1.77 -22.48
CA ARG A 239 3.97 1.24 -21.27
C ARG A 239 2.94 0.95 -20.18
N VAL A 240 2.04 1.90 -19.88
CA VAL A 240 0.98 1.71 -18.87
C VAL A 240 0.09 0.53 -19.23
N LYS A 241 -0.38 0.43 -20.48
CA LYS A 241 -1.18 -0.71 -20.95
C LYS A 241 -0.44 -2.05 -20.77
N ARG A 242 0.84 -2.12 -21.14
CA ARG A 242 1.66 -3.33 -20.91
C ARG A 242 1.75 -3.71 -19.42
N MET A 243 1.91 -2.73 -18.53
CA MET A 243 1.93 -2.99 -17.08
C MET A 243 0.57 -3.48 -16.58
N MET A 244 -0.53 -2.88 -17.05
CA MET A 244 -1.89 -3.34 -16.75
C MET A 244 -2.09 -4.79 -17.21
N ASP A 245 -1.78 -5.10 -18.46
CA ASP A 245 -1.98 -6.44 -19.03
C ASP A 245 -1.14 -7.51 -18.31
N ALA A 246 0.16 -7.25 -18.11
CA ALA A 246 1.07 -8.18 -17.45
C ALA A 246 0.66 -8.48 -16.00
N SER A 247 0.04 -7.50 -15.34
CA SER A 247 -0.37 -7.60 -13.93
C SER A 247 -1.85 -7.96 -13.73
N GLN A 248 -2.62 -8.21 -14.79
CA GLN A 248 -4.05 -8.52 -14.72
C GLN A 248 -4.35 -9.65 -13.73
N HIS A 249 -3.51 -10.69 -13.72
CA HIS A 249 -3.62 -11.82 -12.81
C HIS A 249 -3.59 -11.45 -11.31
N LYS A 250 -3.11 -10.26 -10.94
CA LYS A 250 -3.12 -9.76 -9.55
C LYS A 250 -4.46 -9.15 -9.14
N ARG A 251 -5.27 -8.69 -10.10
CA ARG A 251 -6.59 -8.05 -9.88
C ARG A 251 -7.77 -9.00 -10.10
N GLU A 252 -7.55 -10.13 -10.75
CA GLU A 252 -8.59 -11.12 -10.98
C GLU A 252 -8.71 -12.12 -9.83
N THR A 253 -9.94 -12.61 -9.62
CA THR A 253 -10.17 -13.79 -8.78
C THR A 253 -9.40 -14.99 -9.34
N ILE A 254 -8.96 -15.89 -8.45
CA ILE A 254 -8.25 -17.11 -8.83
C ILE A 254 -9.10 -17.88 -9.87
N PRO A 255 -8.58 -18.14 -11.08
CA PRO A 255 -9.30 -18.91 -12.09
C PRO A 255 -9.65 -20.31 -11.56
N VAL A 256 -10.95 -20.65 -11.61
CA VAL A 256 -11.45 -21.98 -11.20
C VAL A 256 -11.79 -22.77 -12.45
N PHE A 257 -11.16 -23.93 -12.62
CA PHE A 257 -11.54 -24.88 -13.67
C PHE A 257 -13.01 -25.28 -13.50
N LYS A 258 -13.82 -25.03 -14.55
CA LYS A 258 -15.23 -25.44 -14.59
C LYS A 258 -15.33 -26.76 -15.34
N ARG A 259 -15.88 -27.79 -14.67
CA ARG A 259 -16.02 -29.15 -15.21
C ARG A 259 -17.16 -29.29 -16.25
N SER A 260 -17.98 -28.25 -16.43
CA SER A 260 -19.17 -28.22 -17.30
C SER A 260 -18.84 -28.45 -18.77
#